data_AF-A0A2N1T7C7-F1
#
_entry.id   AF-A0A2N1T7C7-F1
#
_cell.length_a   1.000
_cell.length_b   1.000
_cell.length_c   1.000
_cell.angle_alpha   90.00
_cell.angle_beta   90.00
_cell.angle_gamma   90.00
#
_symmetry.space_group_name_H-M   'P 1'
#
loop_
_entity.id
_entity.type
_entity.pdbx_description
1 polymer ?
#
loop_
_entity_poly.entity_id
_entity_poly.type
_entity_poly.pdbx_seq_one_letter_code
_entity_poly.pdbx_strand_id
1 'polypeptide(L)'
;MLCLNIKNIVFNILQLLLKFAIWTPRISFKINILLAGVLLWKRDLHEVLKSVNMLVDKYGTKFPPKHFIWKNQRICRYYGGVLYSSALFAYNYRTSHPEVVFKTPSWATVSVFFMDAAENGIKMNKKMLMQLTHSHLYWAEELKNKKDNDGVLSAVKNILRAHGIDSADIFITNFLVNLESYLLHKKSGSEVLDKFKIDIEVHNPIYSSETWMCLYNILIFNGLLQSGFVARNKAIDQVFAEAESEPENPVYNERALFAAFEIADFSLAKKLLKRLEKIILLKKYQDLQAYFFLLTGDINNARKLWEKSLTKSDKIFADYFRNKKVAIVGPAPTGLSTGSEIDSCDIVIRMNYMGGDVRLSQNEFGAKTNVTLYAATFLKMKKEQPKQFVKDLDYYFVKHPFSGFVNIDVKQRKAKVLIKNKMFFNKKPNAIPCIVYDILHYETSKIKIFHSNFFLSEKPYHKNYPGIILDEKTPKFPNALPLLTYHDLISQISFIRNLWKMGLIEVDENCADILSMSNDKYMEGMEKLF
;
A
#
# COMPACT_ATOMS: atom_id res chain seq x y z
N MET A 1 6.69 -54.77 6.60
CA MET A 1 5.24 -54.57 6.38
C MET A 1 4.63 -53.43 7.20
N LEU A 2 4.96 -53.27 8.50
CA LEU A 2 4.42 -52.15 9.32
C LEU A 2 4.74 -50.74 8.80
N CYS A 3 5.95 -50.47 8.29
CA CYS A 3 6.33 -49.14 7.79
C CYS A 3 5.61 -48.72 6.49
N LEU A 4 5.14 -49.69 5.68
CA LEU A 4 4.35 -49.42 4.47
C LEU A 4 2.92 -49.01 4.82
N ASN A 5 2.35 -49.56 5.90
CA ASN A 5 1.02 -49.17 6.39
C ASN A 5 1.00 -47.78 7.00
N ILE A 6 2.04 -47.36 7.71
CA ILE A 6 2.13 -46.00 8.27
C ILE A 6 2.20 -44.94 7.16
N LYS A 7 2.95 -45.19 6.07
CA LYS A 7 3.00 -44.28 4.92
C LYS A 7 1.64 -44.08 4.27
N ASN A 8 0.86 -45.15 4.09
CA ASN A 8 -0.48 -45.06 3.50
C ASN A 8 -1.48 -44.38 4.44
N ILE A 9 -1.38 -44.61 5.75
CA ILE A 9 -2.23 -43.93 6.75
C ILE A 9 -1.93 -42.43 6.79
N VAL A 10 -0.65 -42.04 6.82
CA VAL A 10 -0.25 -40.62 6.80
C VAL A 10 -0.66 -39.95 5.49
N PHE A 11 -0.52 -40.64 4.35
CA PHE A 11 -0.95 -40.15 3.05
C PHE A 11 -2.48 -39.94 2.96
N ASN A 12 -3.26 -40.88 3.49
CA ASN A 12 -4.72 -40.78 3.52
C ASN A 12 -5.20 -39.67 4.48
N ILE A 13 -4.53 -39.48 5.61
CA ILE A 13 -4.79 -38.37 6.53
C ILE A 13 -4.46 -37.02 5.86
N LEU A 14 -3.35 -36.90 5.13
CA LEU A 14 -2.99 -35.71 4.37
C LEU A 14 -3.98 -35.39 3.24
N GLN A 15 -4.46 -36.41 2.52
CA GLN A 15 -5.53 -36.28 1.52
C GLN A 15 -6.85 -35.81 2.16
N LEU A 16 -7.20 -36.32 3.35
CA LEU A 16 -8.38 -35.87 4.10
C LEU A 16 -8.24 -34.41 4.56
N LEU A 17 -7.05 -34.03 5.05
CA LEU A 17 -6.74 -32.67 5.47
C LEU A 17 -6.75 -31.68 4.29
N LEU A 18 -6.34 -32.11 3.09
CA LEU A 18 -6.45 -31.35 1.84
C LEU A 18 -7.92 -31.06 1.47
N LYS A 19 -8.79 -32.08 1.59
CA LYS A 19 -10.24 -31.91 1.36
C LYS A 19 -10.88 -30.98 2.40
N PHE A 20 -10.43 -31.02 3.65
CA PHE A 20 -10.89 -30.12 4.72
C PHE A 20 -10.33 -28.69 4.63
N ALA A 21 -9.10 -28.52 4.16
CA ALA A 21 -8.43 -27.21 4.03
C ALA A 21 -9.06 -26.32 2.95
N ILE A 22 -9.72 -26.92 1.95
CA ILE A 22 -10.51 -26.21 0.93
C ILE A 22 -11.78 -25.57 1.55
N TRP A 23 -12.28 -26.11 2.67
CA TRP A 23 -13.54 -25.68 3.28
C TRP A 23 -13.39 -24.79 4.53
N THR A 24 -12.19 -24.69 5.13
CA THR A 24 -11.99 -23.90 6.36
C THR A 24 -10.75 -22.99 6.27
N PRO A 25 -10.91 -21.65 6.15
CA PRO A 25 -9.79 -20.72 5.96
C PRO A 25 -8.78 -20.62 7.14
N ARG A 26 -9.07 -21.22 8.30
CA ARG A 26 -8.28 -21.05 9.53
C ARG A 26 -7.08 -21.98 9.67
N ILE A 27 -7.12 -23.14 9.00
CA ILE A 27 -6.06 -24.15 9.11
C ILE A 27 -4.95 -23.89 8.09
N SER A 28 -5.20 -23.04 7.09
CA SER A 28 -4.44 -22.99 5.85
C SER A 28 -3.02 -22.44 5.97
N PHE A 29 -2.64 -21.49 6.84
CA PHE A 29 -1.28 -20.94 6.74
C PHE A 29 -0.18 -21.90 7.24
N LYS A 30 -0.36 -22.47 8.44
CA LYS A 30 0.61 -23.44 8.99
C LYS A 30 0.54 -24.78 8.25
N ILE A 31 -0.66 -25.23 7.88
CA ILE A 31 -0.84 -26.45 7.08
C ILE A 31 -0.40 -26.23 5.63
N ASN A 32 -0.49 -25.04 5.03
CA ASN A 32 0.06 -24.79 3.70
C ASN A 32 1.58 -24.65 3.70
N ILE A 33 2.21 -24.21 4.80
CA ILE A 33 3.68 -24.27 4.93
C ILE A 33 4.12 -25.72 5.13
N LEU A 34 3.43 -26.49 5.98
CA LEU A 34 3.68 -27.92 6.15
C LEU A 34 3.39 -28.71 4.87
N LEU A 35 2.28 -28.43 4.19
CA LEU A 35 1.87 -29.06 2.92
C LEU A 35 2.72 -28.58 1.76
N ALA A 36 3.20 -27.34 1.72
CA ALA A 36 4.19 -26.93 0.72
C ALA A 36 5.49 -27.71 0.94
N GLY A 37 5.90 -27.91 2.20
CA GLY A 37 7.04 -28.78 2.54
C GLY A 37 6.82 -30.27 2.19
N VAL A 38 5.59 -30.78 2.36
CA VAL A 38 5.23 -32.20 2.11
C VAL A 38 4.92 -32.48 0.63
N LEU A 39 4.30 -31.53 -0.09
CA LEU A 39 3.91 -31.66 -1.49
C LEU A 39 5.06 -31.33 -2.47
N LEU A 40 6.07 -30.57 -2.05
CA LEU A 40 7.19 -30.23 -2.94
C LEU A 40 8.18 -31.35 -3.18
N TRP A 41 8.23 -32.44 -2.39
CA TRP A 41 9.34 -33.37 -2.53
C TRP A 41 8.98 -34.85 -2.39
N LYS A 42 8.99 -35.50 -3.56
CA LYS A 42 8.84 -36.95 -3.78
C LYS A 42 10.10 -37.76 -3.43
N ARG A 43 11.15 -37.19 -2.82
CA ARG A 43 12.39 -37.90 -2.50
C ARG A 43 12.92 -37.52 -1.10
N ASP A 44 12.69 -38.45 -0.19
CA ASP A 44 13.35 -38.64 1.12
C ASP A 44 12.93 -37.78 2.33
N LEU A 45 12.24 -38.44 3.26
CA LEU A 45 11.68 -37.89 4.51
C LEU A 45 12.77 -37.75 5.62
N HIS A 46 13.87 -38.49 5.51
CA HIS A 46 14.89 -38.57 6.56
C HIS A 46 15.72 -37.29 6.67
N GLU A 47 16.09 -36.67 5.54
CA GLU A 47 16.87 -35.43 5.50
C GLU A 47 16.05 -34.17 5.85
N VAL A 48 14.73 -34.20 5.66
CA VAL A 48 13.83 -33.13 6.13
C VAL A 48 13.69 -33.17 7.64
N LEU A 49 13.50 -34.35 8.22
CA LEU A 49 13.52 -34.52 9.68
C LEU A 49 14.87 -34.11 10.25
N LYS A 50 15.97 -34.40 9.55
CA LYS A 50 17.32 -33.96 9.92
C LYS A 50 17.49 -32.43 9.83
N SER A 51 16.92 -31.76 8.84
CA SER A 51 16.96 -30.29 8.67
C SER A 51 16.05 -29.55 9.64
N VAL A 52 14.87 -30.10 9.92
CA VAL A 52 13.96 -29.63 10.98
C VAL A 52 14.59 -29.84 12.34
N ASN A 53 15.19 -31.01 12.59
CA ASN A 53 15.98 -31.25 13.79
C ASN A 53 17.22 -30.33 13.83
N MET A 54 17.88 -30.04 12.72
CA MET A 54 19.00 -29.09 12.68
C MET A 54 18.56 -27.66 13.02
N LEU A 55 17.37 -27.23 12.58
CA LEU A 55 16.77 -25.96 12.98
C LEU A 55 16.34 -25.99 14.45
N VAL A 56 15.81 -27.11 14.93
CA VAL A 56 15.40 -27.33 16.33
C VAL A 56 16.60 -27.48 17.27
N ASP A 57 17.73 -27.98 16.80
CA ASP A 57 18.97 -28.18 17.56
C ASP A 57 19.81 -26.89 17.55
N LYS A 58 19.87 -26.20 16.41
CA LYS A 58 20.54 -24.88 16.27
C LYS A 58 19.80 -23.78 17.02
N TYR A 59 18.47 -23.90 17.17
CA TYR A 59 17.64 -22.91 17.88
C TYR A 59 17.01 -23.45 19.19
N GLY A 60 17.32 -24.69 19.59
CA GLY A 60 16.87 -25.36 20.81
C GLY A 60 15.38 -25.76 20.84
N THR A 61 15.08 -26.93 21.43
CA THR A 61 13.72 -27.43 21.76
C THR A 61 12.98 -26.60 22.82
N LYS A 62 13.59 -25.54 23.36
CA LYS A 62 12.88 -24.50 24.08
C LYS A 62 12.52 -23.41 23.08
N PHE A 63 11.31 -23.50 22.50
CA PHE A 63 10.57 -22.27 22.19
C PHE A 63 10.71 -21.38 23.43
N PRO A 64 11.24 -20.16 23.31
CA PRO A 64 11.73 -19.46 24.47
C PRO A 64 10.56 -19.18 25.43
N PRO A 65 10.82 -19.09 26.75
CA PRO A 65 9.80 -18.79 27.73
C PRO A 65 9.05 -17.53 27.31
N LYS A 66 7.83 -17.35 27.83
CA LYS A 66 6.87 -16.24 27.62
C LYS A 66 7.44 -14.80 27.65
N HIS A 67 8.75 -14.63 27.85
CA HIS A 67 9.51 -13.39 27.88
C HIS A 67 10.33 -13.07 26.62
N PHE A 68 10.42 -13.96 25.61
CA PHE A 68 10.86 -13.56 24.26
C PHE A 68 9.69 -12.91 23.52
N ILE A 69 9.26 -11.77 24.04
CA ILE A 69 8.41 -10.84 23.31
C ILE A 69 9.27 -10.40 22.12
N TRP A 70 8.88 -10.84 20.93
CA TRP A 70 9.41 -10.40 19.64
C TRP A 70 9.24 -8.88 19.51
N LYS A 71 10.14 -8.12 20.15
CA LYS A 71 10.01 -6.66 20.34
C LYS A 71 10.15 -5.87 19.05
N ASN A 72 10.60 -6.48 17.94
CA ASN A 72 10.83 -5.77 16.68
C ASN A 72 10.04 -6.38 15.51
N GLN A 73 8.80 -5.94 15.30
CA GLN A 73 7.87 -6.49 14.32
C GLN A 73 8.23 -6.23 12.85
N ARG A 74 9.19 -5.34 12.57
CA ARG A 74 9.75 -5.14 11.22
C ARG A 74 10.45 -6.43 10.77
N ILE A 75 11.19 -7.08 11.67
CA ILE A 75 11.83 -8.39 11.48
C ILE A 75 10.77 -9.46 11.16
N CYS A 76 9.66 -9.54 11.90
CA CYS A 76 8.62 -10.56 11.60
C CYS A 76 7.90 -10.35 10.26
N ARG A 77 7.67 -9.10 9.82
CA ARG A 77 7.09 -8.81 8.48
C ARG A 77 8.10 -9.06 7.37
N TYR A 78 9.34 -8.66 7.61
CA TYR A 78 10.48 -8.92 6.77
C TYR A 78 10.62 -10.43 6.54
N TYR A 79 10.85 -11.21 7.59
CA TYR A 79 11.07 -12.66 7.49
C TYR A 79 9.80 -13.41 7.07
N GLY A 80 8.61 -13.01 7.51
CA GLY A 80 7.36 -13.67 7.11
C GLY A 80 6.96 -13.40 5.66
N GLY A 81 7.18 -12.17 5.17
CA GLY A 81 6.94 -11.80 3.77
C GLY A 81 7.98 -12.41 2.83
N VAL A 82 9.24 -12.46 3.28
CA VAL A 82 10.34 -13.13 2.59
C VAL A 82 10.11 -14.64 2.54
N LEU A 83 9.87 -15.31 3.66
CA LEU A 83 9.62 -16.76 3.70
C LEU A 83 8.39 -17.15 2.89
N TYR A 84 7.29 -16.39 2.98
CA TYR A 84 6.08 -16.68 2.22
C TYR A 84 6.29 -16.47 0.72
N SER A 85 6.91 -15.35 0.32
CA SER A 85 7.20 -15.08 -1.09
C SER A 85 8.16 -16.12 -1.64
N SER A 86 9.26 -16.43 -0.95
CA SER A 86 10.22 -17.44 -1.36
C SER A 86 9.62 -18.85 -1.42
N ALA A 87 8.80 -19.25 -0.45
CA ALA A 87 8.15 -20.56 -0.45
C ALA A 87 7.07 -20.68 -1.54
N LEU A 88 6.25 -19.64 -1.73
CA LEU A 88 5.23 -19.62 -2.79
C LEU A 88 5.88 -19.64 -4.17
N PHE A 89 7.02 -18.97 -4.32
CA PHE A 89 7.77 -18.94 -5.56
C PHE A 89 8.46 -20.27 -5.84
N ALA A 90 9.14 -20.83 -4.85
CA ALA A 90 9.73 -22.16 -4.91
C ALA A 90 8.69 -23.23 -5.29
N TYR A 91 7.48 -23.10 -4.73
CA TYR A 91 6.37 -23.99 -5.03
C TYR A 91 5.88 -23.88 -6.48
N ASN A 92 5.62 -22.66 -6.95
CA ASN A 92 4.97 -22.45 -8.25
C ASN A 92 5.91 -22.58 -9.44
N TYR A 93 7.21 -22.31 -9.26
CA TYR A 93 8.11 -22.07 -10.39
C TYR A 93 9.32 -23.00 -10.47
N ARG A 94 9.42 -24.03 -9.59
CA ARG A 94 10.46 -25.07 -9.64
C ARG A 94 11.87 -24.51 -9.89
N THR A 95 12.27 -23.57 -9.04
CA THR A 95 13.57 -22.89 -9.09
C THR A 95 14.70 -23.92 -9.08
N SER A 96 15.82 -23.61 -9.72
CA SER A 96 17.06 -24.39 -9.67
C SER A 96 17.71 -24.46 -8.27
N HIS A 97 17.31 -23.59 -7.32
CA HIS A 97 17.98 -23.39 -6.02
C HIS A 97 17.05 -23.39 -4.78
N PRO A 98 16.20 -24.41 -4.55
CA PRO A 98 15.26 -24.44 -3.42
C PRO A 98 15.95 -24.40 -2.05
N GLU A 99 17.18 -24.90 -1.94
CA GLU A 99 17.99 -24.94 -0.72
C GLU A 99 18.38 -23.56 -0.18
N VAL A 100 18.50 -22.55 -1.05
CA VAL A 100 18.88 -21.19 -0.69
C VAL A 100 17.75 -20.49 0.08
N VAL A 101 16.49 -20.82 -0.23
CA VAL A 101 15.28 -20.28 0.43
C VAL A 101 15.30 -20.52 1.94
N PHE A 102 15.66 -21.74 2.33
CA PHE A 102 15.46 -22.22 3.70
C PHE A 102 16.66 -21.95 4.60
N LYS A 103 17.85 -21.75 4.01
CA LYS A 103 19.07 -21.45 4.78
C LYS A 103 19.12 -20.01 5.26
N THR A 104 18.75 -19.04 4.41
CA THR A 104 18.80 -17.60 4.74
C THR A 104 17.69 -16.82 4.02
N PRO A 105 16.45 -16.83 4.55
CA PRO A 105 15.39 -15.97 4.02
C PRO A 105 15.78 -14.48 4.14
N SER A 106 16.02 -13.82 3.02
CA SER A 106 16.23 -12.36 2.92
C SER A 106 15.53 -11.77 1.69
N TRP A 107 15.41 -10.44 1.59
CA TRP A 107 14.94 -9.81 0.34
C TRP A 107 15.90 -10.02 -0.82
N ALA A 108 17.20 -10.20 -0.56
CA ALA A 108 18.16 -10.63 -1.59
C ALA A 108 17.73 -11.98 -2.17
N THR A 109 17.42 -12.94 -1.31
CA THR A 109 16.94 -14.28 -1.69
C THR A 109 15.66 -14.20 -2.51
N VAL A 110 14.65 -13.43 -2.08
CA VAL A 110 13.39 -13.22 -2.85
C VAL A 110 13.66 -12.58 -4.22
N SER A 111 14.56 -11.60 -4.26
CA SER A 111 14.91 -10.85 -5.46
C SER A 111 15.61 -11.73 -6.49
N VAL A 112 16.54 -12.57 -6.06
CA VAL A 112 17.20 -13.58 -6.90
C VAL A 112 16.18 -14.53 -7.53
N PHE A 113 15.16 -14.97 -6.78
CA PHE A 113 14.13 -15.84 -7.35
C PHE A 113 13.31 -15.17 -8.44
N PHE A 114 12.87 -13.94 -8.20
CA PHE A 114 12.12 -13.21 -9.20
C PHE A 114 12.95 -12.95 -10.48
N MET A 115 14.26 -12.73 -10.34
CA MET A 115 15.18 -12.63 -11.48
C MET A 115 15.36 -13.97 -12.19
N ASP A 116 15.61 -15.05 -11.45
CA ASP A 116 15.76 -16.41 -12.00
C ASP A 116 14.54 -16.80 -12.83
N ALA A 117 13.32 -16.50 -12.37
CA ALA A 117 12.13 -16.73 -13.19
C ALA A 117 12.10 -15.87 -14.45
N ALA A 118 12.43 -14.58 -14.35
CA ALA A 118 12.45 -13.70 -15.51
C ALA A 118 13.48 -14.16 -16.54
N GLU A 119 14.67 -14.58 -16.10
CA GLU A 119 15.76 -15.07 -16.95
C GLU A 119 15.46 -16.44 -17.56
N ASN A 120 14.74 -17.32 -16.84
CA ASN A 120 14.25 -18.60 -17.37
C ASN A 120 12.97 -18.46 -18.23
N GLY A 121 12.67 -17.26 -18.71
CA GLY A 121 11.56 -17.01 -19.66
C GLY A 121 10.16 -17.14 -19.06
N ILE A 122 10.02 -17.14 -17.74
CA ILE A 122 8.69 -17.14 -17.10
C ILE A 122 8.04 -15.79 -17.36
N LYS A 123 6.92 -15.80 -18.10
CA LYS A 123 6.18 -14.58 -18.42
C LYS A 123 5.72 -13.87 -17.14
N MET A 124 6.37 -12.76 -16.84
CA MET A 124 6.08 -11.94 -15.67
C MET A 124 4.79 -11.15 -15.89
N ASN A 125 3.72 -11.51 -15.17
CA ASN A 125 2.53 -10.66 -15.17
C ASN A 125 2.76 -9.39 -14.32
N LYS A 126 1.89 -8.38 -14.48
CA LYS A 126 1.95 -7.09 -13.77
C LYS A 126 2.12 -7.23 -12.24
N LYS A 127 1.45 -8.21 -11.64
CA LYS A 127 1.53 -8.46 -10.19
C LYS A 127 2.91 -8.99 -9.81
N MET A 128 3.48 -9.90 -10.60
CA MET A 128 4.84 -10.43 -10.38
C MET A 128 5.90 -9.36 -10.58
N LEU A 129 5.80 -8.54 -11.64
CA LEU A 129 6.72 -7.40 -11.85
C LEU A 129 6.70 -6.44 -10.67
N MET A 130 5.51 -6.09 -10.17
CA MET A 130 5.39 -5.23 -8.98
C MET A 130 6.00 -5.88 -7.73
N GLN A 131 5.88 -7.20 -7.57
CA GLN A 131 6.50 -7.94 -6.46
C GLN A 131 8.03 -7.96 -6.58
N LEU A 132 8.57 -8.18 -7.79
CA LEU A 132 9.99 -8.11 -8.10
C LEU A 132 10.53 -6.71 -7.81
N THR A 133 9.87 -5.66 -8.30
CA THR A 133 10.26 -4.27 -8.02
C THR A 133 10.30 -4.01 -6.52
N HIS A 134 9.25 -4.37 -5.78
CA HIS A 134 9.24 -4.18 -4.33
C HIS A 134 10.33 -4.99 -3.62
N SER A 135 10.58 -6.25 -4.00
CA SER A 135 11.61 -7.06 -3.34
C SER A 135 13.00 -6.46 -3.53
N HIS A 136 13.32 -5.99 -4.73
CA HIS A 136 14.59 -5.35 -5.04
C HIS A 136 14.72 -3.98 -4.39
N LEU A 137 13.65 -3.19 -4.30
CA LEU A 137 13.68 -1.92 -3.55
C LEU A 137 13.92 -2.16 -2.05
N TYR A 138 13.27 -3.16 -1.45
CA TYR A 138 13.56 -3.50 -0.05
C TYR A 138 14.98 -4.06 0.12
N TRP A 139 15.47 -4.86 -0.81
CA TRP A 139 16.86 -5.31 -0.80
C TRP A 139 17.83 -4.13 -0.90
N ALA A 140 17.57 -3.17 -1.79
CA ALA A 140 18.33 -1.93 -1.90
C ALA A 140 18.31 -1.13 -0.59
N GLU A 141 17.18 -1.04 0.13
CA GLU A 141 17.13 -0.41 1.45
C GLU A 141 18.08 -1.10 2.46
N GLU A 142 18.15 -2.43 2.45
CA GLU A 142 19.08 -3.16 3.32
C GLU A 142 20.54 -2.92 2.96
N LEU A 143 20.85 -2.91 1.67
CA LEU A 143 22.19 -2.65 1.15
C LEU A 143 22.62 -1.22 1.48
N LYS A 144 21.71 -0.24 1.31
CA LYS A 144 21.92 1.15 1.74
C LYS A 144 22.21 1.27 3.24
N ASN A 145 21.47 0.53 4.08
CA ASN A 145 21.74 0.48 5.52
C ASN A 145 23.11 -0.13 5.86
N LYS A 146 23.62 -1.03 5.01
CA LYS A 146 24.97 -1.60 5.09
C LYS A 146 26.05 -0.75 4.42
N LYS A 147 25.67 0.39 3.81
CA LYS A 147 26.54 1.24 2.98
C LYS A 147 27.13 0.51 1.76
N ASP A 148 26.41 -0.48 1.22
CA ASP A 148 26.77 -1.22 0.02
C ASP A 148 26.11 -0.58 -1.22
N ASN A 149 26.76 0.44 -1.78
CA ASN A 149 26.22 1.20 -2.91
C ASN A 149 26.20 0.39 -4.21
N ASP A 150 27.20 -0.46 -4.44
CA ASP A 150 27.26 -1.34 -5.61
C ASP A 150 26.11 -2.34 -5.60
N GLY A 151 25.80 -2.90 -4.43
CA GLY A 151 24.64 -3.74 -4.22
C GLY A 151 23.33 -2.99 -4.52
N VAL A 152 23.19 -1.74 -4.05
CA VAL A 152 22.00 -0.92 -4.36
C VAL A 152 21.85 -0.74 -5.87
N LEU A 153 22.95 -0.39 -6.56
CA LEU A 153 22.95 -0.19 -8.00
C LEU A 153 22.60 -1.47 -8.75
N SER A 154 23.13 -2.61 -8.31
CA SER A 154 22.82 -3.94 -8.85
C SER A 154 21.32 -4.27 -8.68
N ALA A 155 20.75 -4.00 -7.50
CA ALA A 155 19.33 -4.20 -7.26
C ALA A 155 18.47 -3.32 -8.19
N VAL A 156 18.85 -2.06 -8.42
CA VAL A 156 18.15 -1.17 -9.35
C VAL A 156 18.29 -1.66 -10.80
N LYS A 157 19.50 -2.04 -11.23
CA LYS A 157 19.76 -2.63 -12.57
C LYS A 157 18.87 -3.84 -12.83
N ASN A 158 18.70 -4.72 -11.85
CA ASN A 158 17.83 -5.88 -11.95
C ASN A 158 16.35 -5.50 -12.11
N ILE A 159 15.88 -4.46 -11.41
CA ILE A 159 14.53 -3.93 -11.63
C ILE A 159 14.38 -3.45 -13.07
N LEU A 160 15.31 -2.63 -13.56
CA LEU A 160 15.22 -2.08 -14.91
C LEU A 160 15.22 -3.20 -15.97
N ARG A 161 16.15 -4.16 -15.85
CA ARG A 161 16.23 -5.35 -16.72
C ARG A 161 14.91 -6.13 -16.74
N ALA A 162 14.29 -6.36 -15.57
CA ALA A 162 13.03 -7.10 -15.48
C ALA A 162 11.84 -6.38 -16.14
N HIS A 163 11.93 -5.06 -16.31
CA HIS A 163 10.94 -4.24 -17.04
C HIS A 163 11.30 -4.08 -18.53
N GLY A 164 12.22 -4.91 -19.05
CA GLY A 164 12.64 -4.90 -20.44
C GLY A 164 13.48 -3.68 -20.83
N ILE A 165 14.02 -2.98 -19.83
CA ILE A 165 14.88 -1.83 -20.06
C ILE A 165 16.31 -2.35 -20.22
N ASP A 166 16.88 -2.19 -21.41
CA ASP A 166 18.26 -2.56 -21.67
C ASP A 166 19.20 -1.59 -20.92
N SER A 167 20.17 -2.13 -20.19
CA SER A 167 21.22 -1.33 -19.56
C SER A 167 22.09 -0.59 -20.57
N ALA A 168 22.13 -1.03 -21.84
CA ALA A 168 22.83 -0.32 -22.91
C ALA A 168 22.08 0.94 -23.39
N ASP A 169 20.84 1.15 -22.95
CA ASP A 169 20.14 2.42 -23.15
C ASP A 169 20.95 3.54 -22.48
N ILE A 170 21.37 4.52 -23.28
CA ILE A 170 22.23 5.63 -22.87
C ILE A 170 21.60 6.39 -21.70
N PHE A 171 20.28 6.58 -21.70
CA PHE A 171 19.60 7.26 -20.61
C PHE A 171 19.63 6.45 -19.32
N ILE A 172 19.49 5.13 -19.42
CA ILE A 172 19.52 4.25 -18.27
C ILE A 172 20.93 4.14 -17.71
N THR A 173 21.93 4.08 -18.57
CA THR A 173 23.33 4.18 -18.16
C THR A 173 23.58 5.49 -17.42
N ASN A 174 23.17 6.63 -18.00
CA ASN A 174 23.32 7.94 -17.37
C ASN A 174 22.55 8.04 -16.04
N PHE A 175 21.32 7.52 -15.99
CA PHE A 175 20.50 7.45 -14.79
C PHE A 175 21.22 6.65 -13.69
N LEU A 176 21.76 5.48 -14.02
CA LEU A 176 22.47 4.61 -13.08
C LEU A 176 23.76 5.27 -12.58
N VAL A 177 24.54 5.91 -13.46
CA VAL A 177 25.75 6.66 -13.09
C VAL A 177 25.42 7.85 -12.18
N ASN A 178 24.39 8.61 -12.51
CA ASN A 178 23.94 9.73 -11.68
C ASN A 178 23.41 9.22 -10.32
N LEU A 179 22.76 8.05 -10.27
CA LEU A 179 22.19 7.48 -9.05
C LEU A 179 23.31 6.99 -8.14
N GLU A 180 24.29 6.31 -8.71
CA GLU A 180 25.52 5.91 -8.03
C GLU A 180 26.24 7.11 -7.43
N SER A 181 26.43 8.20 -8.21
CA SER A 181 27.03 9.45 -7.74
C SER A 181 26.25 10.07 -6.57
N TYR A 182 24.91 10.13 -6.68
CA TYR A 182 24.03 10.60 -5.61
C TYR A 182 24.17 9.77 -4.32
N LEU A 183 24.16 8.44 -4.45
CA LEU A 183 24.29 7.52 -3.32
C LEU A 183 25.67 7.57 -2.65
N LEU A 184 26.74 7.73 -3.44
CA LEU A 184 28.13 7.77 -2.95
C LEU A 184 28.45 9.08 -2.24
N HIS A 185 28.07 10.20 -2.83
CA HIS A 185 28.54 11.49 -2.35
C HIS A 185 27.62 12.15 -1.33
N LYS A 186 26.38 11.66 -1.16
CA LYS A 186 25.32 12.32 -0.37
C LYS A 186 25.32 13.84 -0.56
N LYS A 187 25.73 14.30 -1.74
CA LYS A 187 25.93 15.72 -1.98
C LYS A 187 24.55 16.35 -1.97
N SER A 188 24.39 17.36 -1.14
CA SER A 188 23.24 18.27 -1.05
C SER A 188 23.02 19.11 -2.32
N GLY A 189 23.47 18.65 -3.49
CA GLY A 189 23.60 19.50 -4.67
C GLY A 189 22.34 19.42 -5.51
N SER A 190 21.53 20.48 -5.45
CA SER A 190 20.49 20.76 -6.45
C SER A 190 20.95 20.45 -7.88
N GLU A 191 22.23 20.66 -8.21
CA GLU A 191 22.82 20.33 -9.52
C GLU A 191 22.66 18.88 -9.98
N VAL A 192 22.81 17.88 -9.11
CA VAL A 192 22.61 16.46 -9.51
C VAL A 192 21.13 16.17 -9.71
N LEU A 193 20.27 16.74 -8.87
CA LEU A 193 18.81 16.62 -8.96
C LEU A 193 18.27 17.30 -10.23
N ASP A 194 18.76 18.49 -10.53
CA ASP A 194 18.45 19.27 -11.72
C ASP A 194 18.92 18.52 -12.97
N LYS A 195 20.12 17.95 -12.95
CA LYS A 195 20.61 17.12 -14.07
C LYS A 195 19.75 15.88 -14.29
N PHE A 196 19.35 15.17 -13.23
CA PHE A 196 18.42 14.04 -13.34
C PHE A 196 17.08 14.45 -13.95
N LYS A 197 16.53 15.56 -13.46
CA LYS A 197 15.27 16.09 -13.94
C LYS A 197 15.35 16.44 -15.43
N ILE A 198 16.40 17.17 -15.82
CA ILE A 198 16.68 17.53 -17.22
C ILE A 198 16.86 16.29 -18.08
N ASP A 199 17.66 15.31 -17.64
CA ASP A 199 17.89 14.07 -18.38
C ASP A 199 16.58 13.33 -18.63
N ILE A 200 15.68 13.26 -17.63
CA ILE A 200 14.35 12.65 -17.79
C ILE A 200 13.46 13.50 -18.71
N GLU A 201 13.45 14.82 -18.56
CA GLU A 201 12.61 15.72 -19.37
C GLU A 201 12.98 15.65 -20.85
N VAL A 202 14.28 15.76 -21.15
CA VAL A 202 14.83 15.81 -22.51
C VAL A 202 14.81 14.44 -23.17
N HIS A 203 15.04 13.36 -22.42
CA HIS A 203 15.02 12.02 -22.98
C HIS A 203 13.57 11.52 -23.16
N ASN A 204 13.19 11.21 -24.40
CA ASN A 204 11.84 10.71 -24.72
C ASN A 204 11.88 9.33 -25.41
N PRO A 205 12.39 8.29 -24.73
CA PRO A 205 12.34 6.95 -25.25
C PRO A 205 10.87 6.50 -25.27
N ILE A 206 10.51 5.67 -26.25
CA ILE A 206 9.17 5.07 -26.34
C ILE A 206 9.08 3.95 -25.30
N TYR A 207 8.98 4.34 -24.03
CA TYR A 207 8.73 3.43 -22.92
C TYR A 207 7.23 3.27 -22.71
N SER A 208 6.81 2.08 -22.28
CA SER A 208 5.44 1.87 -21.82
C SER A 208 5.16 2.71 -20.56
N SER A 209 3.88 2.98 -20.31
CA SER A 209 3.48 3.70 -19.11
C SER A 209 3.80 2.92 -17.83
N GLU A 210 3.79 1.58 -17.87
CA GLU A 210 4.29 0.73 -16.77
C GLU A 210 5.75 0.99 -16.44
N THR A 211 6.60 1.11 -17.47
CA THR A 211 8.03 1.34 -17.34
C THR A 211 8.28 2.70 -16.68
N TRP A 212 7.59 3.75 -17.13
CA TRP A 212 7.65 5.07 -16.49
C TRP A 212 7.19 5.05 -15.03
N MET A 213 6.11 4.32 -14.73
CA MET A 213 5.64 4.15 -13.35
C MET A 213 6.61 3.34 -12.48
N CYS A 214 7.37 2.41 -13.08
CA CYS A 214 8.44 1.72 -12.39
C CYS A 214 9.56 2.69 -12.01
N LEU A 215 10.00 3.51 -12.97
CA LEU A 215 11.00 4.54 -12.75
C LEU A 215 10.54 5.55 -11.69
N TYR A 216 9.30 6.03 -11.74
CA TYR A 216 8.69 6.84 -10.69
C TYR A 216 8.86 6.19 -9.32
N ASN A 217 8.52 4.90 -9.17
CA ASN A 217 8.64 4.22 -7.89
C ASN A 217 10.09 4.12 -7.39
N ILE A 218 11.05 3.86 -8.28
CA ILE A 218 12.49 3.83 -7.95
C ILE A 218 12.94 5.20 -7.47
N LEU A 219 12.56 6.26 -8.18
CA LEU A 219 12.91 7.64 -7.86
C LEU A 219 12.33 8.06 -6.49
N ILE A 220 11.02 7.83 -6.26
CA ILE A 220 10.37 8.13 -4.97
C ILE A 220 11.03 7.35 -3.83
N PHE A 221 11.36 6.07 -4.05
CA PHE A 221 11.98 5.24 -3.03
C PHE A 221 13.37 5.75 -2.60
N ASN A 222 14.07 6.43 -3.51
CA ASN A 222 15.39 6.98 -3.26
C ASN A 222 15.38 8.45 -2.79
N GLY A 223 14.19 9.04 -2.60
CA GLY A 223 14.03 10.44 -2.18
C GLY A 223 14.13 11.44 -3.33
N LEU A 224 14.19 10.98 -4.59
CA LEU A 224 14.21 11.80 -5.80
C LEU A 224 12.76 12.10 -6.23
N LEU A 225 12.04 12.81 -5.39
CA LEU A 225 10.61 13.09 -5.52
C LEU A 225 10.28 13.96 -6.74
N GLN A 226 11.06 15.02 -7.02
CA GLN A 226 10.81 15.90 -8.17
C GLN A 226 11.05 15.16 -9.50
N SER A 227 12.18 14.47 -9.62
CA SER A 227 12.48 13.62 -10.79
C SER A 227 11.44 12.52 -10.95
N GLY A 228 11.01 11.91 -9.84
CA GLY A 228 9.90 10.96 -9.84
C GLY A 228 8.65 11.58 -10.44
N PHE A 229 8.27 12.78 -10.03
CA PHE A 229 7.09 13.45 -10.57
C PHE A 229 7.17 13.67 -12.09
N VAL A 230 8.33 14.02 -12.63
CA VAL A 230 8.52 14.06 -14.10
C VAL A 230 8.27 12.70 -14.74
N ALA A 231 8.86 11.62 -14.21
CA ALA A 231 8.62 10.27 -14.72
C ALA A 231 7.13 9.87 -14.66
N ARG A 232 6.41 10.32 -13.62
CA ARG A 232 4.96 10.14 -13.52
C ARG A 232 4.20 10.86 -14.63
N ASN A 233 4.55 12.11 -14.92
CA ASN A 233 3.89 12.87 -16.00
C ASN A 233 4.12 12.20 -17.36
N LYS A 234 5.33 11.70 -17.62
CA LYS A 234 5.59 10.87 -18.81
C LYS A 234 4.75 9.59 -18.84
N ALA A 235 4.53 8.95 -17.69
CA ALA A 235 3.62 7.82 -17.61
C ALA A 235 2.16 8.20 -17.94
N ILE A 236 1.72 9.39 -17.53
CA ILE A 236 0.39 9.93 -17.83
C ILE A 236 0.24 10.17 -19.34
N ASP A 237 1.21 10.85 -19.96
CA ASP A 237 1.22 11.09 -21.41
C ASP A 237 1.19 9.76 -22.18
N GLN A 238 1.98 8.79 -21.73
CA GLN A 238 2.05 7.48 -22.35
C GLN A 238 0.75 6.67 -22.19
N VAL A 239 0.04 6.71 -21.05
CA VAL A 239 -1.25 6.00 -20.96
C VAL A 239 -2.30 6.60 -21.90
N PHE A 240 -2.24 7.91 -22.17
CA PHE A 240 -3.11 8.53 -23.15
C PHE A 240 -2.77 8.06 -24.57
N ALA A 241 -1.48 8.02 -24.92
CA ALA A 241 -1.03 7.49 -26.20
C ALA A 241 -1.45 6.02 -26.39
N GLU A 242 -1.26 5.17 -25.39
CA GLU A 242 -1.67 3.76 -25.38
C GLU A 242 -3.19 3.60 -25.58
N ALA A 243 -4.00 4.42 -24.91
CA ALA A 243 -5.45 4.38 -25.03
C ALA A 243 -5.98 4.90 -26.38
N GLU A 244 -5.25 5.81 -27.04
CA GLU A 244 -5.57 6.24 -28.41
C GLU A 244 -5.11 5.22 -29.45
N SER A 245 -3.97 4.53 -29.25
CA SER A 245 -3.49 3.51 -30.19
C SER A 245 -4.33 2.23 -30.16
N GLU A 246 -4.87 1.86 -28.99
CA GLU A 246 -5.75 0.70 -28.85
C GLU A 246 -7.09 1.10 -28.18
N PRO A 247 -8.00 1.78 -28.91
CA PRO A 247 -9.22 2.34 -28.34
C PRO A 247 -10.21 1.30 -27.80
N GLU A 248 -10.10 0.04 -28.26
CA GLU A 248 -10.92 -1.08 -27.80
C GLU A 248 -10.32 -1.81 -26.58
N ASN A 249 -9.11 -1.46 -26.13
CA ASN A 249 -8.46 -2.09 -24.98
C ASN A 249 -9.00 -1.50 -23.67
N PRO A 250 -9.78 -2.27 -22.87
CA PRO A 250 -10.40 -1.74 -21.66
C PRO A 250 -9.38 -1.37 -20.58
N VAL A 251 -8.20 -2.01 -20.57
CA VAL A 251 -7.15 -1.74 -19.57
C VAL A 251 -6.50 -0.39 -19.83
N TYR A 252 -6.18 -0.09 -21.09
CA TYR A 252 -5.58 1.20 -21.45
C TYR A 252 -6.56 2.35 -21.24
N ASN A 253 -7.80 2.20 -21.70
CA ASN A 253 -8.84 3.22 -21.48
C ASN A 253 -9.14 3.46 -19.99
N GLU A 254 -9.16 2.42 -19.15
CA GLU A 254 -9.36 2.59 -17.70
C GLU A 254 -8.20 3.35 -17.05
N ARG A 255 -6.95 3.04 -17.42
CA ARG A 255 -5.78 3.75 -16.88
C ARG A 255 -5.72 5.19 -17.34
N ALA A 256 -5.99 5.44 -18.62
CA ALA A 256 -6.14 6.79 -19.15
C ALA A 256 -7.26 7.53 -18.41
N LEU A 257 -8.40 6.88 -18.13
CA LEU A 257 -9.49 7.51 -17.38
C LEU A 257 -9.04 7.93 -15.97
N PHE A 258 -8.28 7.07 -15.27
CA PHE A 258 -7.73 7.41 -13.95
C PHE A 258 -6.69 8.52 -13.99
N ALA A 259 -5.85 8.56 -15.02
CA ALA A 259 -4.92 9.67 -15.25
C ALA A 259 -5.67 10.98 -15.48
N ALA A 260 -6.71 10.96 -16.33
CA ALA A 260 -7.57 12.12 -16.60
C ALA A 260 -8.28 12.62 -15.33
N PHE A 261 -8.76 11.72 -14.47
CA PHE A 261 -9.30 12.09 -13.15
C PHE A 261 -8.28 12.78 -12.25
N GLU A 262 -7.04 12.30 -12.24
CA GLU A 262 -5.97 12.85 -11.40
C GLU A 262 -5.55 14.27 -11.82
N ILE A 263 -5.42 14.52 -13.13
CA ILE A 263 -5.07 15.83 -13.68
C ILE A 263 -6.29 16.75 -13.85
N ALA A 264 -7.48 16.30 -13.45
CA ALA A 264 -8.76 17.00 -13.58
C ALA A 264 -9.13 17.39 -15.03
N ASP A 265 -8.69 16.62 -16.02
CA ASP A 265 -9.18 16.75 -17.41
C ASP A 265 -10.51 15.99 -17.57
N PHE A 266 -11.58 16.64 -17.10
CA PHE A 266 -12.92 16.04 -17.11
C PHE A 266 -13.52 15.94 -18.52
N SER A 267 -13.00 16.69 -19.50
CA SER A 267 -13.40 16.56 -20.90
C SER A 267 -12.89 15.24 -21.48
N LEU A 268 -11.59 14.97 -21.31
CA LEU A 268 -10.97 13.71 -21.71
C LEU A 268 -11.56 12.53 -20.91
N ALA A 269 -11.76 12.68 -19.60
CA ALA A 269 -12.38 11.64 -18.78
C ALA A 269 -13.78 11.25 -19.30
N LYS A 270 -14.60 12.23 -19.69
CA LYS A 270 -15.93 11.97 -20.27
C LYS A 270 -15.84 11.21 -21.60
N LYS A 271 -14.87 11.56 -22.47
CA LYS A 271 -14.59 10.84 -23.73
C LYS A 271 -14.21 9.37 -23.46
N LEU A 272 -13.29 9.13 -22.54
CA LEU A 272 -12.81 7.79 -22.16
C LEU A 272 -13.90 6.95 -21.50
N LEU A 273 -14.72 7.56 -20.64
CA LEU A 273 -15.87 6.90 -20.01
C LEU A 273 -16.85 6.40 -21.08
N LYS A 274 -17.17 7.21 -22.09
CA LYS A 274 -18.03 6.82 -23.22
C LYS A 274 -17.45 5.65 -24.04
N ARG A 275 -16.13 5.57 -24.20
CA ARG A 275 -15.47 4.40 -24.83
C ARG A 275 -15.70 3.15 -23.99
N LEU A 276 -15.45 3.24 -22.69
CA LEU A 276 -15.59 2.11 -21.77
C LEU A 276 -17.02 1.56 -21.67
N GLU A 277 -18.05 2.39 -21.82
CA GLU A 277 -19.46 1.99 -21.77
C GLU A 277 -19.79 0.72 -22.57
N LYS A 278 -19.14 0.55 -23.73
CA LYS A 278 -19.38 -0.58 -24.64
C LYS A 278 -18.49 -1.80 -24.37
N ILE A 279 -17.41 -1.63 -23.63
CA ILE A 279 -16.31 -2.60 -23.55
C ILE A 279 -16.28 -3.31 -22.18
N ILE A 280 -16.75 -2.65 -21.12
CA ILE A 280 -16.70 -3.20 -19.75
C ILE A 280 -18.08 -3.57 -19.21
N LEU A 281 -18.09 -4.36 -18.13
CA LEU A 281 -19.31 -4.73 -17.42
C LEU A 281 -20.06 -3.50 -16.90
N LEU A 282 -21.38 -3.48 -17.08
CA LEU A 282 -22.27 -2.39 -16.66
C LEU A 282 -22.04 -1.91 -15.23
N LYS A 283 -21.87 -2.84 -14.28
CA LYS A 283 -21.60 -2.49 -12.88
C LYS A 283 -20.29 -1.69 -12.72
N LYS A 284 -19.23 -2.13 -13.40
CA LYS A 284 -17.93 -1.44 -13.35
C LYS A 284 -18.03 -0.06 -14.00
N TYR A 285 -18.77 0.04 -15.11
CA TYR A 285 -19.06 1.33 -15.75
C TYR A 285 -19.82 2.28 -14.82
N GLN A 286 -20.86 1.82 -14.12
CA GLN A 286 -21.60 2.63 -13.15
C GLN A 286 -20.70 3.11 -12.01
N ASP A 287 -19.78 2.29 -11.51
CA ASP A 287 -18.82 2.71 -10.48
C ASP A 287 -17.88 3.82 -11.00
N LEU A 288 -17.41 3.72 -12.25
CA LEU A 288 -16.58 4.74 -12.90
C LEU A 288 -17.36 6.04 -13.15
N GLN A 289 -18.61 5.92 -13.57
CA GLN A 289 -19.50 7.04 -13.82
C GLN A 289 -19.83 7.78 -12.51
N ALA A 290 -20.08 7.04 -11.43
CA ALA A 290 -20.29 7.64 -10.11
C ALA A 290 -19.04 8.39 -9.63
N TYR A 291 -17.84 7.86 -9.89
CA TYR A 291 -16.59 8.53 -9.58
C TYR A 291 -16.36 9.80 -10.41
N PHE A 292 -16.71 9.78 -11.70
CA PHE A 292 -16.72 10.98 -12.54
C PHE A 292 -17.64 12.06 -11.95
N PHE A 293 -18.90 11.71 -11.64
CA PHE A 293 -19.85 12.64 -11.03
C PHE A 293 -19.35 13.21 -9.71
N LEU A 294 -18.73 12.37 -8.86
CA LEU A 294 -18.10 12.80 -7.63
C LEU A 294 -17.05 13.90 -7.89
N LEU A 295 -16.13 13.66 -8.82
CA LEU A 295 -15.02 14.58 -9.07
C LEU A 295 -15.45 15.87 -9.79
N THR A 296 -16.60 15.86 -10.47
CA THR A 296 -17.20 17.05 -11.10
C THR A 296 -18.20 17.77 -10.18
N GLY A 297 -18.31 17.38 -8.91
CA GLY A 297 -19.19 18.04 -7.92
C GLY A 297 -20.66 17.59 -7.95
N ASP A 298 -21.05 16.68 -8.84
CA ASP A 298 -22.42 16.15 -8.94
C ASP A 298 -22.62 14.97 -7.98
N ILE A 299 -22.52 15.25 -6.69
CA ILE A 299 -22.58 14.23 -5.64
C ILE A 299 -23.92 13.49 -5.61
N ASN A 300 -25.01 14.13 -6.05
CA ASN A 300 -26.34 13.53 -6.06
C ASN A 300 -26.44 12.40 -7.09
N ASN A 301 -25.95 12.62 -8.31
CA ASN A 301 -25.90 11.55 -9.31
C ASN A 301 -24.89 10.45 -8.95
N ALA A 302 -23.77 10.81 -8.32
CA ALA A 302 -22.83 9.81 -7.78
C ALA A 302 -23.52 8.89 -6.75
N ARG A 303 -24.21 9.45 -5.76
CA ARG A 303 -24.96 8.70 -4.73
C ARG A 303 -26.06 7.84 -5.31
N LYS A 304 -26.84 8.34 -6.27
CA LYS A 304 -27.89 7.56 -6.97
C LYS A 304 -27.34 6.30 -7.64
N LEU A 305 -26.13 6.37 -8.20
CA LEU A 305 -25.48 5.20 -8.78
C LEU A 305 -24.97 4.24 -7.70
N TRP A 306 -24.32 4.76 -6.66
CA TRP A 306 -23.80 3.94 -5.56
C TRP A 306 -24.88 3.27 -4.73
N GLU A 307 -26.05 3.88 -4.56
CA GLU A 307 -27.17 3.35 -3.77
C GLU A 307 -27.54 1.91 -4.21
N LYS A 308 -27.45 1.64 -5.52
CA LYS A 308 -27.72 0.32 -6.12
C LYS A 308 -26.76 -0.77 -5.63
N SER A 309 -25.59 -0.38 -5.13
CA SER A 309 -24.53 -1.29 -4.66
C SER A 309 -24.46 -1.41 -3.14
N LEU A 310 -25.21 -0.60 -2.39
CA LEU A 310 -25.17 -0.59 -0.93
C LEU A 310 -25.80 -1.86 -0.34
N THR A 311 -25.06 -2.53 0.53
CA THR A 311 -25.57 -3.66 1.30
C THR A 311 -26.50 -3.17 2.42
N LYS A 312 -27.26 -4.09 3.05
CA LYS A 312 -28.05 -3.76 4.25
C LYS A 312 -27.20 -3.14 5.36
N SER A 313 -25.96 -3.62 5.54
CA SER A 313 -25.03 -3.06 6.52
C SER A 313 -24.62 -1.63 6.14
N ASP A 314 -24.42 -1.36 4.84
CA ASP A 314 -24.09 -0.03 4.36
C ASP A 314 -25.25 0.95 4.55
N LYS A 315 -26.51 0.50 4.41
CA LYS A 315 -27.69 1.33 4.65
C LYS A 315 -27.82 1.74 6.12
N ILE A 316 -27.62 0.81 7.06
CA ILE A 316 -27.58 1.13 8.50
C ILE A 316 -26.50 2.16 8.79
N PHE A 317 -25.33 2.02 8.15
CA PHE A 317 -24.24 2.96 8.31
C PHE A 317 -24.53 4.32 7.65
N ALA A 318 -25.22 4.33 6.49
CA ALA A 318 -25.68 5.53 5.82
C ALA A 318 -26.61 6.34 6.72
N ASP A 319 -27.53 5.68 7.42
CA ASP A 319 -28.47 6.32 8.35
C ASP A 319 -27.74 7.01 9.51
N TYR A 320 -26.66 6.42 10.00
CA TYR A 320 -25.83 7.02 11.05
C TYR A 320 -25.14 8.32 10.59
N PHE A 321 -24.71 8.41 9.34
CA PHE A 321 -24.05 9.60 8.77
C PHE A 321 -25.02 10.65 8.21
N ARG A 322 -26.30 10.32 8.05
CA ARG A 322 -27.28 11.17 7.37
C ARG A 322 -27.44 12.52 8.08
N ASN A 323 -27.30 13.60 7.32
CA ASN A 323 -27.38 15.00 7.73
C ASN A 323 -26.41 15.39 8.86
N LYS A 324 -25.38 14.58 9.13
CA LYS A 324 -24.39 14.82 10.20
C LYS A 324 -23.20 15.65 9.71
N LYS A 325 -22.70 16.51 10.60
CA LYS A 325 -21.39 17.18 10.47
C LYS A 325 -20.30 16.22 10.92
N VAL A 326 -19.32 15.98 10.07
CA VAL A 326 -18.27 15.00 10.29
C VAL A 326 -16.90 15.69 10.35
N ALA A 327 -16.19 15.49 11.46
CA ALA A 327 -14.77 15.83 11.56
C ALA A 327 -13.91 14.59 11.27
N ILE A 328 -12.96 14.69 10.36
CA ILE A 328 -11.93 13.68 10.11
C ILE A 328 -10.60 14.23 10.64
N VAL A 329 -10.08 13.64 11.71
CA VAL A 329 -8.92 14.18 12.42
C VAL A 329 -7.66 13.38 12.10
N GLY A 330 -6.79 14.01 11.33
CA GLY A 330 -5.43 13.59 11.06
C GLY A 330 -4.54 13.59 12.29
N PRO A 331 -3.38 12.89 12.23
CA PRO A 331 -2.48 12.77 13.36
C PRO A 331 -1.38 13.84 13.38
N ALA A 332 -1.35 14.79 12.45
CA ALA A 332 -0.24 15.73 12.34
C ALA A 332 -0.27 16.78 13.48
N PRO A 333 0.88 17.12 14.08
CA PRO A 333 0.99 18.17 15.08
C PRO A 333 1.06 19.53 14.36
N THR A 334 -0.09 20.12 14.06
CA THR A 334 -0.18 21.40 13.32
C THR A 334 0.02 22.63 14.21
N GLY A 335 -0.14 22.49 15.53
CA GLY A 335 -0.17 23.61 16.48
C GLY A 335 -1.54 24.31 16.56
N LEU A 336 -2.53 23.90 15.76
CA LEU A 336 -3.85 24.51 15.74
C LEU A 336 -4.70 24.07 16.93
N SER A 337 -5.31 25.04 17.63
CA SER A 337 -6.21 24.80 18.77
C SER A 337 -7.66 24.57 18.31
N THR A 338 -7.89 23.56 17.46
CA THR A 338 -9.20 23.28 16.83
C THR A 338 -10.06 22.29 17.61
N GLY A 339 -9.68 21.95 18.85
CA GLY A 339 -10.34 20.90 19.62
C GLY A 339 -11.82 21.16 19.91
N SER A 340 -12.18 22.40 20.23
CA SER A 340 -13.58 22.81 20.44
C SER A 340 -14.40 22.72 19.15
N GLU A 341 -13.83 23.12 18.01
CA GLU A 341 -14.48 23.00 16.71
C GLU A 341 -14.69 21.52 16.32
N ILE A 342 -13.67 20.68 16.53
CA ILE A 342 -13.75 19.23 16.28
C ILE A 342 -14.87 18.62 17.11
N ASP A 343 -14.93 18.92 18.41
CA ASP A 343 -15.91 18.35 19.34
C ASP A 343 -17.34 18.85 19.06
N SER A 344 -17.49 20.00 18.39
CA SER A 344 -18.79 20.53 17.94
C SER A 344 -19.43 19.74 16.79
N CYS A 345 -18.66 18.90 16.10
CA CYS A 345 -19.20 18.04 15.04
C CYS A 345 -20.03 16.90 15.61
N ASP A 346 -21.04 16.44 14.87
CA ASP A 346 -21.88 15.30 15.27
C ASP A 346 -21.06 14.02 15.41
N ILE A 347 -20.16 13.78 14.45
CA ILE A 347 -19.33 12.58 14.34
C ILE A 347 -17.87 12.99 14.22
N VAL A 348 -17.01 12.43 15.08
CA VAL A 348 -15.55 12.59 14.98
C VAL A 348 -14.90 11.26 14.61
N ILE A 349 -14.11 11.28 13.54
CA ILE A 349 -13.42 10.12 12.98
C ILE A 349 -11.92 10.28 13.16
N ARG A 350 -11.28 9.28 13.77
CA ARG A 350 -9.82 9.23 13.94
C ARG A 350 -9.21 8.00 13.29
N MET A 351 -7.89 7.93 13.30
CA MET A 351 -7.16 6.74 12.86
C MET A 351 -6.48 6.08 14.05
N ASN A 352 -6.60 4.76 14.17
CA ASN A 352 -5.89 3.94 15.15
C ASN A 352 -6.16 4.33 16.63
N TYR A 353 -7.37 4.78 16.95
CA TYR A 353 -7.81 5.06 18.33
C TYR A 353 -7.53 3.91 19.31
N MET A 354 -7.05 4.23 20.52
CA MET A 354 -6.61 3.24 21.51
C MET A 354 -7.43 3.24 22.81
N GLY A 355 -8.58 3.93 22.86
CA GLY A 355 -9.34 4.07 24.12
C GLY A 355 -8.64 4.94 25.19
N GLY A 356 -9.42 5.41 26.16
CA GLY A 356 -8.91 6.07 27.38
C GLY A 356 -8.26 7.45 27.21
N ASP A 357 -7.54 7.88 28.26
CA ASP A 357 -6.85 9.17 28.40
C ASP A 357 -5.48 9.26 27.70
N VAL A 358 -5.17 8.36 26.75
CA VAL A 358 -3.97 8.48 25.91
C VAL A 358 -4.20 9.60 24.88
N ARG A 359 -4.36 10.82 25.40
CA ARG A 359 -4.93 11.95 24.69
C ARG A 359 -3.79 12.73 24.04
N LEU A 360 -3.93 12.88 22.72
CA LEU A 360 -3.43 14.07 22.05
C LEU A 360 -4.01 15.30 22.78
N SER A 361 -3.34 16.45 22.72
CA SER A 361 -3.82 17.68 23.36
C SER A 361 -5.30 17.90 23.04
N GLN A 362 -6.18 17.90 24.06
CA GLN A 362 -7.63 18.06 23.83
C GLN A 362 -7.95 19.41 23.20
N ASN A 363 -7.17 20.44 23.58
CA ASN A 363 -7.29 21.77 23.00
C ASN A 363 -6.99 21.77 21.49
N GLU A 364 -6.05 20.94 21.03
CA GLU A 364 -5.72 20.84 19.61
C GLU A 364 -6.64 19.87 18.86
N PHE A 365 -6.80 18.67 19.41
CA PHE A 365 -7.38 17.55 18.68
C PHE A 365 -8.81 17.22 19.06
N GLY A 366 -9.37 17.82 20.11
CA GLY A 366 -10.69 17.49 20.66
C GLY A 366 -10.68 16.22 21.52
N ALA A 367 -11.68 16.08 22.39
CA ALA A 367 -11.85 14.92 23.27
C ALA A 367 -12.72 13.82 22.64
N LYS A 368 -13.59 14.18 21.69
CA LYS A 368 -14.59 13.28 21.11
C LYS A 368 -13.97 12.33 20.07
N THR A 369 -14.42 11.08 20.07
CA THR A 369 -14.13 10.08 19.02
C THR A 369 -15.31 9.13 18.91
N ASN A 370 -15.99 9.13 17.77
CA ASN A 370 -17.14 8.24 17.52
C ASN A 370 -16.74 7.04 16.68
N VAL A 371 -15.88 7.29 15.67
CA VAL A 371 -15.46 6.30 14.69
C VAL A 371 -13.94 6.29 14.59
N THR A 372 -13.37 5.11 14.39
CA THR A 372 -11.94 4.98 14.08
C THR A 372 -11.70 4.14 12.85
N LEU A 373 -10.73 4.51 12.03
CA LEU A 373 -10.15 3.60 11.04
C LEU A 373 -8.93 2.91 11.63
N TYR A 374 -9.00 1.59 11.73
CA TYR A 374 -7.85 0.78 12.06
C TYR A 374 -7.07 0.37 10.82
N ALA A 375 -5.80 0.73 10.78
CA ALA A 375 -4.87 0.21 9.80
C ALA A 375 -4.69 -1.31 10.00
N ALA A 376 -4.59 -2.07 8.91
CA ALA A 376 -4.40 -3.52 9.00
C ALA A 376 -3.13 -3.91 9.77
N THR A 377 -2.10 -3.07 9.69
CA THR A 377 -0.86 -3.19 10.45
C THR A 377 -1.13 -3.07 11.94
N PHE A 378 -1.90 -2.06 12.35
CA PHE A 378 -2.26 -1.79 13.74
C PHE A 378 -3.06 -2.92 14.39
N LEU A 379 -4.12 -3.41 13.73
CA LEU A 379 -4.90 -4.54 14.24
C LEU A 379 -4.06 -5.79 14.47
N LYS A 380 -3.05 -6.02 13.61
CA LYS A 380 -2.11 -7.14 13.79
C LYS A 380 -1.23 -6.97 15.02
N MET A 381 -0.93 -5.75 15.44
CA MET A 381 -0.09 -5.49 16.63
C MET A 381 -0.88 -5.68 17.93
N LYS A 382 -2.20 -5.50 17.90
CA LYS A 382 -3.07 -5.47 19.08
C LYS A 382 -4.05 -6.67 19.14
N LYS A 383 -3.67 -7.80 18.55
CA LYS A 383 -4.53 -9.00 18.43
C LYS A 383 -5.10 -9.50 19.76
N GLU A 384 -4.45 -9.20 20.88
CA GLU A 384 -4.81 -9.70 22.22
C GLU A 384 -5.79 -8.79 22.99
N GLN A 385 -5.99 -7.54 22.59
CA GLN A 385 -6.86 -6.58 23.31
C GLN A 385 -7.90 -5.86 22.43
N PRO A 386 -8.49 -6.50 21.41
CA PRO A 386 -9.34 -5.82 20.44
C PRO A 386 -10.57 -5.15 21.06
N LYS A 387 -11.19 -5.81 22.05
CA LYS A 387 -12.48 -5.40 22.63
C LYS A 387 -12.40 -4.13 23.48
N GLN A 388 -11.25 -3.86 24.09
CA GLN A 388 -11.14 -2.75 25.05
C GLN A 388 -11.15 -1.38 24.35
N PHE A 389 -10.61 -1.28 23.14
CA PHE A 389 -10.47 -0.02 22.41
C PHE A 389 -11.68 0.33 21.54
N VAL A 390 -12.58 -0.64 21.31
CA VAL A 390 -13.81 -0.45 20.51
C VAL A 390 -15.05 -0.23 21.36
N LYS A 391 -14.96 -0.43 22.68
CA LYS A 391 -16.12 -0.30 23.58
C LYS A 391 -16.70 1.11 23.58
N ASP A 392 -15.84 2.11 23.46
CA ASP A 392 -16.19 3.55 23.51
C ASP A 392 -16.56 4.11 22.12
N LEU A 393 -16.63 3.24 21.10
CA LEU A 393 -16.91 3.65 19.73
C LEU A 393 -18.33 3.26 19.30
N ASP A 394 -18.93 4.13 18.50
CA ASP A 394 -20.17 3.85 17.79
C ASP A 394 -19.88 2.84 16.67
N TYR A 395 -18.83 3.12 15.89
CA TYR A 395 -18.38 2.29 14.79
C TYR A 395 -16.85 2.25 14.65
N TYR A 396 -16.35 1.31 13.86
CA TYR A 396 -14.99 1.36 13.37
C TYR A 396 -14.87 0.82 11.95
N PHE A 397 -13.94 1.40 11.20
CA PHE A 397 -13.59 0.99 9.86
C PHE A 397 -12.44 -0.02 9.87
N VAL A 398 -12.50 -0.95 8.92
CA VAL A 398 -11.40 -1.84 8.57
C VAL A 398 -11.11 -1.73 7.09
N LYS A 399 -9.85 -1.41 6.75
CA LYS A 399 -9.43 -1.31 5.34
C LYS A 399 -9.43 -2.68 4.65
N HIS A 400 -9.07 -3.72 5.38
CA HIS A 400 -9.03 -5.10 4.89
C HIS A 400 -9.60 -6.04 5.97
N PRO A 401 -10.56 -6.93 5.62
CA PRO A 401 -11.11 -7.84 6.59
C PRO A 401 -10.02 -8.79 7.09
N PHE A 402 -9.65 -8.67 8.37
CA PHE A 402 -8.81 -9.64 9.05
C PHE A 402 -9.72 -10.62 9.79
N SER A 403 -9.71 -11.89 9.36
CA SER A 403 -10.71 -12.92 9.70
C SER A 403 -10.90 -13.19 11.21
N GLY A 404 -9.96 -12.76 12.07
CA GLY A 404 -10.10 -12.86 13.52
C GLY A 404 -10.90 -11.73 14.18
N PHE A 405 -10.73 -10.48 13.71
CA PHE A 405 -11.28 -9.28 14.35
C PHE A 405 -12.67 -8.93 13.80
N VAL A 406 -12.78 -8.95 12.47
CA VAL A 406 -13.99 -8.51 11.75
C VAL A 406 -15.18 -9.44 12.00
N ASN A 407 -14.95 -10.75 12.17
CA ASN A 407 -16.05 -11.70 12.32
C ASN A 407 -16.81 -11.58 13.66
N ILE A 408 -16.20 -11.01 14.70
CA ILE A 408 -16.84 -10.89 16.03
C ILE A 408 -17.77 -9.67 16.06
N ASP A 409 -17.31 -8.53 15.54
CA ASP A 409 -18.02 -7.26 15.69
C ASP A 409 -18.84 -6.88 14.46
N VAL A 410 -18.58 -7.45 13.27
CA VAL A 410 -19.53 -7.35 12.14
C VAL A 410 -20.87 -7.97 12.55
N LYS A 411 -20.86 -9.05 13.36
CA LYS A 411 -22.09 -9.60 13.93
C LYS A 411 -22.78 -8.62 14.89
N GLN A 412 -21.99 -7.83 15.62
CA GLN A 412 -22.50 -6.76 16.49
C GLN A 412 -22.79 -5.45 15.73
N ARG A 413 -22.60 -5.43 14.39
CA ARG A 413 -22.83 -4.29 13.48
C ARG A 413 -22.03 -3.01 13.80
N LYS A 414 -20.98 -3.07 14.62
CA LYS A 414 -20.08 -1.93 14.88
C LYS A 414 -18.93 -1.81 13.89
N ALA A 415 -18.66 -2.85 13.11
CA ALA A 415 -17.54 -2.88 12.17
C ALA A 415 -18.01 -2.67 10.72
N LYS A 416 -17.34 -1.79 9.98
CA LYS A 416 -17.54 -1.60 8.53
C LYS A 416 -16.26 -1.83 7.75
N VAL A 417 -16.33 -2.65 6.70
CA VAL A 417 -15.25 -2.75 5.72
C VAL A 417 -15.39 -1.57 4.77
N LEU A 418 -14.30 -0.81 4.60
CA LEU A 418 -14.30 0.33 3.67
C LEU A 418 -14.58 -0.13 2.24
N ILE A 419 -15.34 0.67 1.52
CA ILE A 419 -15.55 0.53 0.09
C ILE A 419 -14.19 0.67 -0.60
N LYS A 420 -13.83 -0.34 -1.40
CA LYS A 420 -12.53 -0.36 -2.08
C LYS A 420 -12.53 0.65 -3.21
N ASN A 421 -11.90 1.80 -3.00
CA ASN A 421 -11.57 2.70 -4.11
C ASN A 421 -10.42 2.10 -4.93
N LYS A 422 -10.68 1.81 -6.21
CA LYS A 422 -9.70 1.35 -7.20
C LYS A 422 -9.43 2.38 -8.29
N MET A 423 -10.00 3.57 -8.19
CA MET A 423 -10.05 4.60 -9.24
C MET A 423 -8.92 5.63 -9.12
N PHE A 424 -7.81 5.26 -8.47
CA PHE A 424 -6.60 6.07 -8.44
C PHE A 424 -5.69 5.65 -9.58
N PHE A 425 -5.01 6.61 -10.21
CA PHE A 425 -4.06 6.34 -11.27
C PHE A 425 -2.96 5.38 -10.80
N ASN A 426 -2.48 5.56 -9.57
CA ASN A 426 -1.45 4.72 -9.00
C ASN A 426 -1.73 4.28 -7.55
N LYS A 427 -1.37 3.01 -7.26
CA LYS A 427 -1.40 2.35 -5.94
C LYS A 427 -2.67 2.64 -5.12
N LYS A 428 -2.56 2.61 -3.79
CA LYS A 428 -3.69 2.70 -2.85
C LYS A 428 -3.51 3.91 -1.95
N PRO A 429 -4.54 4.73 -1.76
CA PRO A 429 -4.44 5.91 -0.91
C PRO A 429 -4.21 5.53 0.56
N ASN A 430 -3.82 6.52 1.35
CA ASN A 430 -3.78 6.44 2.81
C ASN A 430 -5.18 6.43 3.45
N ALA A 431 -5.21 6.49 4.78
CA ALA A 431 -6.43 6.45 5.59
C ALA A 431 -7.43 7.56 5.25
N ILE A 432 -7.00 8.82 5.24
CA ILE A 432 -7.89 9.98 5.07
C ILE A 432 -8.66 9.92 3.73
N PRO A 433 -8.02 9.75 2.56
CA PRO A 433 -8.78 9.63 1.31
C PRO A 433 -9.71 8.42 1.28
N CYS A 434 -9.35 7.30 1.94
CA CYS A 434 -10.28 6.17 2.04
C CYS A 434 -11.52 6.51 2.86
N ILE A 435 -11.38 7.22 3.99
CA ILE A 435 -12.48 7.63 4.86
C ILE A 435 -13.38 8.61 4.11
N VAL A 436 -12.79 9.65 3.50
CA VAL A 436 -13.51 10.67 2.73
C VAL A 436 -14.31 10.02 1.61
N TYR A 437 -13.66 9.16 0.81
CA TYR A 437 -14.33 8.44 -0.28
C TYR A 437 -15.53 7.63 0.21
N ASP A 438 -15.36 6.86 1.30
CA ASP A 438 -16.41 6.01 1.85
C ASP A 438 -17.60 6.83 2.36
N ILE A 439 -17.35 7.95 3.06
CA ILE A 439 -18.40 8.78 3.65
C ILE A 439 -19.17 9.59 2.61
N LEU A 440 -18.55 9.96 1.49
CA LEU A 440 -19.22 10.66 0.40
C LEU A 440 -20.33 9.82 -0.27
N HIS A 441 -20.35 8.50 -0.07
CA HIS A 441 -21.46 7.64 -0.48
C HIS A 441 -22.75 7.93 0.31
N TYR A 442 -22.66 8.67 1.41
CA TYR A 442 -23.76 8.97 2.32
C TYR A 442 -24.08 10.46 2.34
N GLU A 443 -25.33 10.78 2.64
CA GLU A 443 -25.86 12.15 2.72
C GLU A 443 -25.39 12.87 3.99
N THR A 444 -24.11 13.18 4.10
CA THR A 444 -23.58 14.03 5.18
C THR A 444 -23.91 15.51 4.92
N SER A 445 -24.10 16.30 5.98
CA SER A 445 -24.34 17.74 5.84
C SER A 445 -23.04 18.53 5.68
N LYS A 446 -21.94 18.04 6.26
CA LYS A 446 -20.61 18.65 6.17
C LYS A 446 -19.52 17.63 6.49
N ILE A 447 -18.41 17.69 5.78
CA ILE A 447 -17.19 16.92 6.08
C ILE A 447 -16.05 17.93 6.20
N LYS A 448 -15.35 17.97 7.34
CA LYS A 448 -14.14 18.80 7.52
C LYS A 448 -12.94 17.94 7.93
N ILE A 449 -11.81 18.14 7.25
CA ILE A 449 -10.54 17.47 7.56
C ILE A 449 -9.71 18.39 8.45
N PHE A 450 -9.25 17.87 9.58
CA PHE A 450 -8.37 18.55 10.52
C PHE A 450 -7.03 17.83 10.61
N HIS A 451 -5.97 18.54 10.97
CA HIS A 451 -4.67 18.00 11.36
C HIS A 451 -4.06 17.03 10.34
N SER A 452 -4.21 17.35 9.05
CA SER A 452 -3.64 16.59 7.95
C SER A 452 -2.66 17.44 7.18
N ASN A 453 -1.38 17.07 7.24
CA ASN A 453 -0.35 17.72 6.43
C ASN A 453 0.08 16.91 5.21
N PHE A 454 -0.63 15.82 4.89
CA PHE A 454 -0.27 14.93 3.78
C PHE A 454 1.23 14.54 3.74
N PHE A 455 1.87 14.37 4.90
CA PHE A 455 3.30 14.09 5.05
C PHE A 455 4.28 15.24 4.78
N LEU A 456 3.80 16.42 4.40
CA LEU A 456 4.62 17.61 4.17
C LEU A 456 4.99 18.30 5.50
N SER A 457 5.79 17.62 6.31
CA SER A 457 6.38 18.13 7.56
C SER A 457 7.45 17.18 8.06
N GLU A 458 8.46 17.69 8.76
CA GLU A 458 9.43 16.87 9.52
C GLU A 458 8.75 15.95 10.56
N LYS A 459 7.56 16.33 11.01
CA LYS A 459 6.74 15.59 11.97
C LYS A 459 5.35 15.36 11.38
N PRO A 460 5.15 14.36 10.50
CA PRO A 460 3.84 14.06 9.90
C PRO A 460 2.83 13.46 10.90
N TYR A 461 3.30 13.12 12.10
CA TYR A 461 2.52 12.50 13.15
C TYR A 461 2.93 13.12 14.48
N HIS A 462 1.94 13.33 15.35
CA HIS A 462 2.15 13.75 16.73
C HIS A 462 2.89 12.65 17.50
N LYS A 463 3.78 13.03 18.42
CA LYS A 463 4.64 12.08 19.18
C LYS A 463 3.86 10.99 19.94
N ASN A 464 2.67 11.33 20.41
CA ASN A 464 1.78 10.40 21.13
C ASN A 464 0.84 9.60 20.21
N TYR A 465 1.02 9.66 18.88
CA TYR A 465 0.15 8.96 17.95
C TYR A 465 0.37 7.43 18.04
N PRO A 466 -0.64 6.62 18.39
CA PRO A 466 -0.46 5.20 18.69
C PRO A 466 -0.11 4.32 17.47
N GLY A 467 -0.26 4.84 16.25
CA GLY A 467 0.18 4.16 15.02
C GLY A 467 1.71 4.14 14.85
N ILE A 468 2.42 4.94 15.65
CA ILE A 468 3.87 5.02 15.69
C ILE A 468 4.36 4.08 16.80
N ILE A 469 4.89 2.93 16.41
CA ILE A 469 5.95 2.29 17.20
C ILE A 469 7.26 2.73 16.57
N LEU A 470 7.56 4.02 16.65
CA LEU A 470 8.94 4.47 16.53
C LEU A 470 9.48 4.31 17.94
N ASP A 471 10.21 3.22 18.18
CA ASP A 471 11.18 3.21 19.28
C ASP A 471 12.01 4.49 19.10
N GLU A 472 12.21 5.28 20.16
CA GLU A 472 13.00 6.54 20.14
C GLU A 472 14.41 6.31 19.55
N LYS A 473 14.86 5.06 19.49
CA LYS A 473 16.12 4.61 18.88
C LYS A 473 16.02 4.30 17.38
N THR A 474 14.82 4.30 16.79
CA THR A 474 14.62 4.06 15.35
C THR A 474 14.94 5.36 14.62
N PRO A 475 15.85 5.35 13.62
CA PRO A 475 16.26 6.57 12.95
C PRO A 475 15.07 7.33 12.39
N LYS A 476 15.23 8.66 12.39
CA LYS A 476 14.39 9.73 11.85
C LYS A 476 13.76 9.39 10.48
N PHE A 477 12.97 10.33 9.97
CA PHE A 477 12.22 10.32 8.71
C PHE A 477 12.72 9.52 7.47
N PRO A 478 14.01 9.25 7.20
CA PRO A 478 14.47 8.35 6.12
C PRO A 478 13.73 7.00 5.95
N ASN A 479 13.05 6.48 6.97
CA ASN A 479 12.21 5.28 6.87
C ASN A 479 10.79 5.52 6.28
N ALA A 480 10.42 6.75 5.94
CA ALA A 480 9.12 7.09 5.37
C ALA A 480 9.04 6.80 3.87
N LEU A 481 10.16 6.84 3.12
CA LEU A 481 10.18 6.68 1.66
C LEU A 481 9.48 5.39 1.17
N PRO A 482 9.66 4.21 1.79
CA PRO A 482 8.89 3.02 1.40
C PRO A 482 7.38 3.19 1.61
N LEU A 483 6.96 3.86 2.68
CA LEU A 483 5.55 4.16 2.96
C LEU A 483 4.96 5.13 1.93
N LEU A 484 5.71 6.20 1.61
CA LEU A 484 5.32 7.18 0.60
C LEU A 484 5.23 6.55 -0.80
N THR A 485 6.20 5.70 -1.12
CA THR A 485 6.20 4.89 -2.35
C THR A 485 4.97 3.99 -2.39
N TYR A 486 4.58 3.35 -1.28
CA TYR A 486 3.43 2.44 -1.25
C TYR A 486 2.07 3.14 -1.41
N HIS A 487 1.94 4.39 -0.94
CA HIS A 487 0.65 5.08 -0.86
C HIS A 487 0.38 6.15 -1.92
N ASP A 488 1.32 6.37 -2.83
CA ASP A 488 1.26 7.31 -3.95
C ASP A 488 0.80 8.73 -3.56
N LEU A 489 1.76 9.60 -3.31
CA LEU A 489 1.53 10.95 -2.79
C LEU A 489 0.63 11.81 -3.68
N ILE A 490 0.82 11.75 -5.00
CA ILE A 490 0.11 12.60 -5.96
C ILE A 490 -1.35 12.19 -6.10
N SER A 491 -1.64 10.90 -6.32
CA SER A 491 -3.03 10.43 -6.46
C SER A 491 -3.91 10.82 -5.27
N GLN A 492 -3.40 10.69 -4.05
CA GLN A 492 -4.18 11.00 -2.86
C GLN A 492 -4.40 12.51 -2.66
N ILE A 493 -3.39 13.35 -2.91
CA ILE A 493 -3.53 14.80 -2.71
C ILE A 493 -4.39 15.40 -3.81
N SER A 494 -4.23 14.97 -5.07
CA SER A 494 -5.09 15.41 -6.19
C SER A 494 -6.55 15.07 -5.93
N PHE A 495 -6.85 13.86 -5.43
CA PHE A 495 -8.21 13.49 -5.07
C PHE A 495 -8.83 14.41 -4.02
N ILE A 496 -8.14 14.64 -2.89
CA ILE A 496 -8.65 15.53 -1.84
C ILE A 496 -8.76 16.97 -2.35
N ARG A 497 -7.77 17.46 -3.10
CA ARG A 497 -7.77 18.80 -3.69
C ARG A 497 -8.98 19.00 -4.61
N ASN A 498 -9.31 18.02 -5.45
CA ASN A 498 -10.47 18.11 -6.34
C ASN A 498 -11.78 18.17 -5.55
N LEU A 499 -11.94 17.35 -4.50
CA LEU A 499 -13.12 17.40 -3.64
C LEU A 499 -13.27 18.74 -2.91
N TRP A 500 -12.16 19.29 -2.43
CA TRP A 500 -12.13 20.60 -1.77
C TRP A 500 -12.49 21.73 -2.73
N LYS A 501 -11.93 21.74 -3.94
CA LYS A 501 -12.26 22.72 -5.00
C LYS A 501 -13.73 22.66 -5.43
N MET A 502 -14.35 21.48 -5.39
CA MET A 502 -15.78 21.31 -5.68
C MET A 502 -16.69 21.65 -4.48
N GLY A 503 -16.13 22.06 -3.34
CA GLY A 503 -16.90 22.38 -2.14
C GLY A 503 -17.54 21.17 -1.45
N LEU A 504 -17.12 19.95 -1.79
CA LEU A 504 -17.68 18.72 -1.21
C LEU A 504 -17.10 18.40 0.18
N ILE A 505 -15.95 18.98 0.50
CA ILE A 505 -15.29 18.90 1.81
C ILE A 505 -14.73 20.26 2.19
N GLU A 506 -14.56 20.47 3.49
CA GLU A 506 -13.78 21.56 4.06
C GLU A 506 -12.49 21.02 4.68
N VAL A 507 -11.54 21.91 4.93
CA VAL A 507 -10.26 21.60 5.58
C VAL A 507 -9.86 22.71 6.54
N ASP A 508 -8.96 22.43 7.48
CA ASP A 508 -8.32 23.48 8.29
C ASP A 508 -7.28 24.28 7.49
N GLU A 509 -6.79 25.38 8.06
CA GLU A 509 -5.86 26.30 7.38
C GLU A 509 -4.58 25.61 6.91
N ASN A 510 -3.93 24.81 7.75
CA ASN A 510 -2.71 24.10 7.36
C ASN A 510 -2.94 23.11 6.22
N CYS A 511 -4.07 22.41 6.21
CA CYS A 511 -4.43 21.52 5.13
C CYS A 511 -4.78 22.29 3.85
N ALA A 512 -5.47 23.43 3.97
CA ALA A 512 -5.78 24.32 2.84
C ALA A 512 -4.51 24.82 2.15
N ASP A 513 -3.51 25.25 2.92
CA ASP A 513 -2.22 25.71 2.40
C ASP A 513 -1.57 24.64 1.51
N ILE A 514 -1.55 23.40 1.99
CA ILE A 514 -0.95 22.27 1.27
C ILE A 514 -1.76 21.89 0.02
N LEU A 515 -3.09 21.87 0.13
CA LEU A 515 -3.97 21.58 -1.01
C LEU A 515 -3.94 22.70 -2.07
N SER A 516 -3.60 23.93 -1.69
CA SER A 516 -3.45 25.05 -2.62
C SER A 516 -2.18 24.95 -3.49
N MET A 517 -1.16 24.21 -3.03
CA MET A 517 0.08 24.03 -3.77
C MET A 517 -0.15 23.28 -5.09
N SER A 518 0.62 23.64 -6.11
CA SER A 518 0.78 22.79 -7.30
C SER A 518 1.47 21.47 -6.92
N ASN A 519 1.30 20.44 -7.75
CA ASN A 519 2.00 19.17 -7.53
C ASN A 519 3.52 19.34 -7.54
N ASP A 520 4.07 20.20 -8.41
CA ASP A 520 5.50 20.52 -8.42
C ASP A 520 5.98 21.09 -7.09
N LYS A 521 5.26 22.10 -6.56
CA LYS A 521 5.63 22.75 -5.29
C LYS A 521 5.49 21.81 -4.10
N TYR A 522 4.46 20.97 -4.12
CA TYR A 522 4.29 19.93 -3.11
C TYR A 522 5.44 18.91 -3.15
N MET A 523 5.84 18.44 -4.33
CA MET A 523 6.94 17.47 -4.47
C MET A 523 8.30 18.08 -4.13
N GLU A 524 8.54 19.34 -4.50
CA GLU A 524 9.71 20.12 -4.08
C GLU A 524 9.79 20.22 -2.55
N GLY A 525 8.67 20.57 -1.89
CA GLY A 525 8.61 20.66 -0.44
C GLY A 525 8.83 19.31 0.24
N MET A 526 8.27 18.23 -0.31
CA MET A 526 8.50 16.88 0.20
C MET A 526 9.96 16.46 0.05
N GLU A 527 10.63 16.82 -1.05
CA GLU A 527 12.01 16.42 -1.33
C GLU A 527 12.97 17.03 -0.31
N LYS A 528 12.74 18.30 0.07
CA LYS A 528 13.52 19.02 1.09
C LYS A 528 13.46 18.39 2.49
N LEU A 529 12.54 17.47 2.75
CA LEU A 529 12.43 16.77 4.04
C LEU A 529 13.38 15.55 4.15
N PHE A 530 14.03 15.13 3.06
CA PHE A 530 14.91 13.96 2.98
C PHE A 530 16.35 14.35 2.68
#